data_AF-A0A437RRI3-F1
#
_entry.id   AF-A0A437RRI3-F1
#
_cell.length_a   1.000
_cell.length_b   1.000
_cell.length_c   1.000
_cell.angle_alpha   90.00
_cell.angle_beta   90.00
_cell.angle_gamma   90.00
#
_symmetry.space_group_name_H-M   'P 1'
#
loop_
_entity.id
_entity.type
_entity.pdbx_description
1 polymer ?
#
loop_
_entity_poly.entity_id
_entity_poly.type
_entity_poly.pdbx_seq_one_letter_code
_entity_poly.pdbx_strand_id
1 'polypeptide(L)'
;MFQPTAFFRAAQITLVAAACLAPAAQAQTVPLRDQLHANALASFQQGRFSEAYGRFIALANAGHAPAAELALFMAQNATQVFGKDWDVTQEELSTWAALTGRPAPVLQARVYPRGLSKTALAPR
;
A
#
# COMPACT_ATOMS: atom_id res chain seq x y z
N MET A 1 71.35 32.74 30.31
CA MET A 1 71.85 31.39 29.96
C MET A 1 70.69 30.42 30.09
N PHE A 2 69.99 30.10 28.99
CA PHE A 2 69.07 28.96 28.92
C PHE A 2 68.98 28.52 27.45
N GLN A 3 69.38 27.27 27.20
CA GLN A 3 69.23 26.54 25.95
C GLN A 3 68.03 25.58 26.03
N PRO A 4 67.58 25.01 24.89
CA PRO A 4 66.23 24.53 24.63
C PRO A 4 66.08 23.02 24.83
N THR A 5 64.85 22.49 24.83
CA THR A 5 64.62 21.11 24.35
C THR A 5 63.17 20.90 23.93
N ALA A 6 63.02 20.53 22.66
CA ALA A 6 61.79 20.08 22.05
C ALA A 6 61.32 18.76 22.67
N PHE A 7 60.03 18.63 22.94
CA PHE A 7 59.34 17.34 22.93
C PHE A 7 57.93 17.53 22.38
N PHE A 8 57.84 17.46 21.04
CA PHE A 8 56.62 17.07 20.36
C PHE A 8 56.21 15.69 20.89
N ARG A 9 55.09 15.59 21.60
CA ARG A 9 54.56 14.29 22.03
C ARG A 9 53.07 14.19 21.76
N ALA A 10 52.80 13.33 20.78
CA ALA A 10 51.66 12.43 20.69
C ALA A 10 50.27 13.06 20.62
N ALA A 11 49.85 13.30 19.38
CA ALA A 11 48.48 13.06 18.97
C ALA A 11 48.06 11.63 19.39
N GLN A 12 47.00 11.51 20.17
CA GLN A 12 46.19 10.30 20.25
C GLN A 12 44.75 10.70 20.00
N ILE A 13 44.33 10.35 18.79
CA ILE A 13 43.03 10.62 18.19
C ILE A 13 41.97 9.83 18.95
N THR A 14 40.99 10.53 19.50
CA THR A 14 39.80 9.95 20.12
C THR A 14 38.95 9.30 19.03
N LEU A 15 39.10 7.99 18.83
CA LEU A 15 38.27 7.22 17.90
C LEU A 15 36.92 6.91 18.56
N VAL A 16 35.98 7.87 18.53
CA VAL A 16 34.56 7.59 18.76
C VAL A 16 34.01 6.98 17.48
N ALA A 17 34.04 5.65 17.38
CA ALA A 17 33.31 4.91 16.36
C ALA A 17 31.81 4.97 16.70
N ALA A 18 31.19 6.12 16.40
CA ALA A 18 29.75 6.26 16.43
C ALA A 18 29.16 5.40 15.31
N ALA A 19 28.35 4.43 15.70
CA ALA A 19 27.66 3.49 14.85
C ALA A 19 26.75 4.22 13.83
N CYS A 20 27.23 4.38 12.60
CA CYS A 20 26.38 4.62 11.44
C CYS A 20 26.20 3.33 10.64
N LEU A 21 25.57 2.32 11.25
CA LEU A 21 24.93 1.24 10.49
C LEU A 21 23.63 1.80 9.90
N ALA A 22 23.77 2.50 8.77
CA ALA A 22 22.63 2.97 7.99
C ALA A 22 21.82 1.77 7.47
N PRO A 23 20.47 1.81 7.53
CA PRO A 23 19.63 0.70 7.12
C PRO A 23 19.57 0.59 5.59
N ALA A 24 20.49 -0.16 4.99
CA ALA A 24 20.48 -0.47 3.55
C ALA A 24 19.28 -1.33 3.09
N ALA A 25 18.41 -1.78 4.01
CA ALA A 25 17.24 -2.60 3.71
C ALA A 25 16.08 -1.82 3.02
N GLN A 26 16.08 -0.49 3.08
CA GLN A 26 14.95 0.30 2.56
C GLN A 26 15.03 0.58 1.05
N ALA A 27 16.24 0.60 0.48
CA ALA A 27 16.43 0.95 -0.94
C ALA A 27 15.98 -0.15 -1.91
N GLN A 28 15.99 -1.42 -1.49
CA GLN A 28 15.61 -2.55 -2.35
C GLN A 28 14.10 -2.86 -2.31
N THR A 29 13.38 -2.35 -1.32
CA THR A 29 11.96 -2.67 -1.10
C THR A 29 11.03 -1.81 -1.94
N VAL A 30 11.43 -0.58 -2.26
CA VAL A 30 10.70 0.34 -3.16
C VAL A 30 10.58 -0.19 -4.59
N PRO A 31 11.67 -0.61 -5.28
CA PRO A 31 11.57 -1.06 -6.67
C PRO A 31 10.73 -2.34 -6.83
N LEU A 32 10.72 -3.23 -5.84
CA LEU A 32 9.88 -4.43 -5.86
C LEU A 32 8.39 -4.07 -5.76
N ARG A 33 8.03 -3.13 -4.86
CA ARG A 33 6.63 -2.69 -4.69
C ARG A 33 6.12 -1.95 -5.93
N ASP A 34 6.97 -1.14 -6.56
CA ASP A 34 6.64 -0.48 -7.83
C ASP A 34 6.42 -1.48 -8.96
N GLN A 35 7.25 -2.54 -9.03
CA GLN A 35 7.07 -3.61 -10.01
C GLN A 35 5.77 -4.41 -9.77
N LEU A 36 5.46 -4.72 -8.51
CA LEU A 36 4.20 -5.38 -8.15
C LEU A 36 2.99 -4.48 -8.48
N HIS A 37 3.11 -3.18 -8.25
CA HIS A 37 2.10 -2.21 -8.65
C HIS A 37 1.92 -2.15 -10.17
N ALA A 38 3.00 -2.15 -10.95
CA ALA A 38 2.95 -2.20 -12.41
C ALA A 38 2.27 -3.48 -12.91
N ASN A 39 2.54 -4.64 -12.28
CA ASN A 39 1.87 -5.90 -12.60
C ASN A 39 0.36 -5.85 -12.29
N ALA A 40 -0.02 -5.23 -11.18
CA ALA A 40 -1.43 -5.00 -10.83
C ALA A 40 -2.11 -4.10 -11.88
N LEU A 41 -1.43 -3.04 -12.31
CA LEU A 41 -1.90 -2.13 -13.34
C LEU A 41 -2.06 -2.82 -14.70
N ALA A 42 -1.11 -3.68 -15.10
CA ALA A 42 -1.23 -4.48 -16.31
C ALA A 42 -2.47 -5.39 -16.28
N SER A 43 -2.77 -5.96 -15.11
CA SER A 43 -3.96 -6.80 -14.91
C SER A 43 -5.24 -5.98 -15.04
N PHE A 44 -5.23 -4.77 -14.49
CA PHE A 44 -6.33 -3.82 -14.58
C PHE A 44 -6.61 -3.45 -16.05
N GLN A 45 -5.57 -3.10 -16.80
CA GLN A 45 -5.65 -2.75 -18.23
C GLN A 45 -6.14 -3.91 -19.10
N GLN A 46 -5.82 -5.15 -18.72
CA GLN A 46 -6.30 -6.37 -19.40
C GLN A 46 -7.75 -6.73 -19.05
N GLY A 47 -8.46 -5.92 -18.25
CA GLY A 47 -9.82 -6.22 -17.80
C GLY A 47 -9.90 -7.32 -16.74
N ARG A 48 -8.76 -7.78 -16.20
CA ARG A 48 -8.68 -8.80 -15.14
C ARG A 48 -8.91 -8.17 -13.78
N PHE A 49 -10.05 -7.50 -13.60
CA PHE A 49 -10.31 -6.62 -12.47
C PHE A 49 -10.26 -7.32 -11.12
N SER A 50 -10.73 -8.56 -11.02
CA SER A 50 -10.68 -9.30 -9.73
C SER A 50 -9.25 -9.59 -9.27
N GLU A 51 -8.37 -9.89 -10.23
CA GLU A 51 -6.96 -10.15 -9.96
C GLU A 51 -6.19 -8.86 -9.69
N ALA A 52 -6.49 -7.81 -10.47
CA ALA A 52 -5.96 -6.47 -10.21
C ALA A 52 -6.32 -6.01 -8.79
N TYR A 53 -7.58 -6.15 -8.41
CA TYR A 53 -8.07 -5.79 -7.08
C TYR A 53 -7.32 -6.54 -5.97
N GLY A 54 -7.21 -7.87 -6.07
CA GLY A 54 -6.47 -8.65 -5.08
C GLY A 54 -5.01 -8.22 -4.93
N ARG A 55 -4.35 -7.86 -6.04
CA ARG A 55 -2.97 -7.33 -6.03
C ARG A 55 -2.90 -5.93 -5.40
N PHE A 56 -3.85 -5.06 -5.71
CA PHE A 56 -3.90 -3.73 -5.10
C PHE A 56 -4.16 -3.79 -3.60
N ILE A 57 -5.06 -4.65 -3.12
CA ILE A 57 -5.31 -4.84 -1.70
C ILE A 57 -4.07 -5.35 -0.98
N ALA A 58 -3.38 -6.35 -1.54
CA ALA A 58 -2.15 -6.88 -0.94
C ALA A 58 -1.08 -5.78 -0.78
N LEU A 59 -0.94 -4.91 -1.77
CA LEU A 59 -0.04 -3.77 -1.72
C LEU A 59 -0.52 -2.66 -0.77
N ALA A 60 -1.82 -2.37 -0.75
CA ALA A 60 -2.44 -1.38 0.14
C ALA A 60 -2.28 -1.79 1.61
N ASN A 61 -2.54 -3.06 1.93
CA ASN A 61 -2.34 -3.64 3.26
C ASN A 61 -0.85 -3.65 3.66
N ALA A 62 0.07 -3.65 2.69
CA ALA A 62 1.51 -3.47 2.93
C ALA A 62 1.94 -1.99 3.04
N GLY A 63 1.01 -1.05 3.02
CA GLY A 63 1.26 0.39 3.17
C GLY A 63 1.60 1.13 1.88
N HIS A 64 1.37 0.55 0.70
CA HIS A 64 1.67 1.19 -0.57
C HIS A 64 0.56 2.17 -1.01
N ALA A 65 0.76 3.46 -0.77
CA ALA A 65 -0.25 4.50 -1.00
C ALA A 65 -0.82 4.54 -2.44
N PRO A 66 -0.03 4.42 -3.53
CA PRO A 66 -0.60 4.39 -4.89
C PRO A 66 -1.54 3.21 -5.14
N ALA A 67 -1.24 2.05 -4.55
CA ALA A 67 -2.12 0.89 -4.66
C ALA A 67 -3.39 1.04 -3.81
N ALA A 68 -3.27 1.67 -2.64
CA ALA A 68 -4.40 1.99 -1.77
C ALA A 68 -5.41 2.92 -2.46
N GLU A 69 -4.93 3.89 -3.23
CA GLU A 69 -5.80 4.78 -4.01
C GLU A 69 -6.64 4.01 -5.05
N LEU A 70 -5.99 3.10 -5.80
CA LEU A 70 -6.70 2.26 -6.77
C LEU A 70 -7.64 1.26 -6.10
N ALA A 71 -7.24 0.66 -4.97
CA ALA A 71 -8.10 -0.21 -4.18
C ALA A 71 -9.37 0.54 -3.69
N LEU A 72 -9.22 1.77 -3.19
CA LEU A 72 -10.34 2.62 -2.80
C LEU A 72 -11.26 2.94 -3.97
N PHE A 73 -10.69 3.32 -5.12
CA PHE A 73 -11.47 3.59 -6.32
C PHE A 73 -12.28 2.35 -6.75
N MET A 74 -11.65 1.18 -6.76
CA MET A 74 -12.30 -0.07 -7.13
C MET A 74 -13.40 -0.47 -6.13
N ALA A 75 -13.16 -0.31 -4.83
CA ALA A 75 -14.13 -0.56 -3.75
C ALA A 75 -15.37 0.34 -3.87
N GLN A 76 -15.18 1.63 -4.10
CA GLN A 76 -16.29 2.59 -4.19
C GLN A 76 -17.13 2.37 -5.47
N ASN A 77 -16.48 2.05 -6.58
CA ASN A 77 -17.13 1.91 -7.89
C ASN A 77 -17.44 0.46 -8.27
N ALA A 78 -17.36 -0.46 -7.30
CA ALA A 78 -17.45 -1.91 -7.48
C ALA A 78 -18.56 -2.34 -8.45
N THR A 79 -19.82 -2.10 -8.08
CA THR A 79 -20.96 -2.53 -8.92
C THR A 79 -21.16 -1.66 -10.16
N GLN A 80 -20.85 -0.36 -10.10
CA GLN A 80 -21.11 0.56 -11.21
C GLN A 80 -20.15 0.35 -12.39
N VAL A 81 -18.87 0.06 -12.08
CA VAL A 81 -17.81 -0.07 -13.09
C VAL A 81 -17.47 -1.54 -13.36
N PHE A 82 -17.51 -2.39 -12.34
CA PHE A 82 -17.07 -3.79 -12.45
C PHE A 82 -18.21 -4.80 -12.35
N GLY A 83 -19.45 -4.36 -12.13
CA GLY A 83 -20.63 -5.21 -12.06
C GLY A 83 -20.64 -6.20 -10.88
N LYS A 84 -19.74 -6.01 -9.90
CA LYS A 84 -19.61 -6.90 -8.75
C LYS A 84 -19.27 -6.12 -7.50
N ASP A 85 -19.70 -6.63 -6.35
CA ASP A 85 -19.25 -6.13 -5.07
C ASP A 85 -17.93 -6.79 -4.66
N TRP A 86 -17.09 -6.00 -4.00
CA TRP A 86 -15.85 -6.45 -3.41
C TRP A 86 -16.07 -6.69 -1.93
N ASP A 87 -15.50 -7.76 -1.40
CA ASP A 87 -15.47 -7.97 0.04
C ASP A 87 -14.45 -7.00 0.64
N VAL A 88 -14.94 -5.98 1.32
CA VAL A 88 -14.13 -4.94 1.95
C VAL A 88 -14.82 -4.48 3.23
N THR A 89 -14.05 -4.33 4.29
CA THR A 89 -14.52 -3.88 5.59
C THR A 89 -14.38 -2.37 5.75
N GLN A 90 -15.13 -1.78 6.68
CA GLN A 90 -14.97 -0.36 7.03
C GLN A 90 -13.54 -0.04 7.53
N GLU A 91 -12.91 -0.99 8.20
CA GLU A 91 -11.54 -0.85 8.73
C GLU A 91 -10.51 -0.79 7.60
N GLU A 92 -10.62 -1.65 6.59
CA GLU A 92 -9.76 -1.63 5.40
C GLU A 92 -9.91 -0.31 4.64
N LEU A 93 -11.15 0.15 4.42
CA LEU A 93 -11.42 1.44 3.78
C LEU A 93 -10.80 2.61 4.55
N SER A 94 -10.89 2.58 5.88
CA SER A 94 -10.32 3.62 6.73
C SER A 94 -8.80 3.62 6.70
N THR A 95 -8.20 2.42 6.70
CA THR A 95 -6.75 2.23 6.61
C THR A 95 -6.20 2.75 5.27
N TRP A 96 -6.83 2.37 4.16
CA TRP A 96 -6.39 2.83 2.83
C TRP A 96 -6.61 4.33 2.63
N ALA A 97 -7.68 4.89 3.20
CA ALA A 97 -7.93 6.32 3.15
C ALA A 97 -6.88 7.10 3.96
N ALA A 98 -6.48 6.60 5.12
CA ALA A 98 -5.39 7.18 5.90
C ALA A 98 -4.06 7.17 5.14
N LEU A 99 -3.74 6.10 4.42
CA LEU A 99 -2.53 6.00 3.58
C LEU A 99 -2.50 7.03 2.44
N THR A 100 -3.66 7.45 1.95
CA THR A 100 -3.80 8.40 0.83
C THR A 100 -4.08 9.83 1.29
N GLY A 101 -4.20 10.08 2.59
CA GLY A 101 -4.58 11.38 3.14
C GLY A 101 -6.01 11.79 2.80
N ARG A 102 -6.88 10.82 2.48
CA ARG A 102 -8.27 11.04 2.07
C ARG A 102 -9.22 10.72 3.23
N PRO A 103 -10.42 11.32 3.26
CA PRO A 103 -11.46 10.87 4.19
C PRO A 103 -11.86 9.43 3.87
N ALA A 104 -12.04 8.62 4.91
CA ALA A 104 -12.50 7.24 4.78
C ALA A 104 -13.89 7.22 4.14
N PRO A 105 -14.09 6.51 3.02
CA PRO A 105 -15.42 6.28 2.51
C PRO A 105 -16.21 5.47 3.53
N VAL A 106 -17.48 5.82 3.70
CA VAL A 106 -18.40 5.01 4.49
C VAL A 106 -18.80 3.81 3.66
N LEU A 107 -18.60 2.62 4.19
CA LEU A 107 -19.09 1.38 3.64
C LEU A 107 -20.61 1.49 3.56
N GLN A 108 -21.12 1.68 2.35
CA GLN A 108 -22.55 1.70 2.14
C GLN A 108 -23.04 0.26 2.24
N ALA A 109 -23.81 -0.04 3.28
CA ALA A 109 -24.57 -1.27 3.36
C ALA A 109 -25.52 -1.31 2.16
N ARG A 110 -25.11 -1.95 1.06
CA ARG A 110 -26.01 -2.21 -0.06
C ARG A 110 -27.01 -3.24 0.43
N VAL A 111 -28.20 -2.75 0.76
CA VAL A 111 -29.38 -3.60 0.94
C VAL A 111 -29.65 -4.22 -0.42
N TYR A 112 -29.14 -5.43 -0.64
CA TYR A 112 -29.65 -6.28 -1.70
C TYR A 112 -31.13 -6.50 -1.41
N PRO A 113 -32.07 -6.01 -2.23
CA PRO A 113 -33.45 -6.41 -2.06
C PRO A 113 -33.48 -7.93 -2.24
N ARG A 114 -33.79 -8.63 -1.14
CA ARG A 114 -33.85 -10.10 -1.01
C ARG A 114 -34.98 -10.73 -1.85
N GLY A 115 -35.42 -10.05 -2.91
CA GLY A 115 -36.61 -10.33 -3.71
C GLY A 115 -36.35 -10.55 -5.21
N LEU A 116 -35.12 -10.45 -5.70
CA LEU A 116 -34.80 -10.82 -7.10
C LEU A 116 -34.50 -12.32 -7.29
N SER A 117 -34.94 -13.16 -6.35
CA SER A 117 -35.02 -14.61 -6.54
C SER A 117 -36.23 -14.94 -7.42
N LYS A 118 -36.07 -14.71 -8.73
CA LYS A 118 -36.69 -15.50 -9.81
C LYS A 118 -38.19 -15.83 -9.63
N THR A 119 -39.06 -14.88 -9.94
CA THR A 119 -40.41 -15.19 -10.43
C THR A 119 -40.32 -15.49 -11.93
N ALA A 120 -40.14 -16.77 -12.29
CA ALA A 120 -40.43 -17.40 -13.60
C ALA A 120 -39.96 -18.86 -13.51
N LEU A 121 -40.75 -19.92 -13.69
CA LEU A 121 -41.91 -20.12 -14.58
C LEU A 121 -42.63 -21.42 -14.14
N ALA A 122 -43.88 -21.34 -13.70
CA ALA A 122 -44.85 -22.44 -13.70
C ALA A 122 -46.23 -21.79 -13.86
N PRO A 123 -46.84 -21.92 -15.05
CA PRO A 123 -47.88 -22.95 -15.29
C PRO A 123 -47.69 -23.60 -16.68
N ARG A 124 -48.14 -24.81 -16.99
CA ARG A 124 -49.31 -25.56 -16.53
C ARG A 124 -49.17 -27.02 -16.95
#